data_AF-A0A1E1X0T7-F1
#
_entry.id   AF-A0A1E1X0T7-F1
#
_cell.length_a   1.000
_cell.length_b   1.000
_cell.length_c   1.000
_cell.angle_alpha   90.00
_cell.angle_beta   90.00
_cell.angle_gamma   90.00
#
_symmetry.space_group_name_H-M   'P 1'
#
loop_
_entity.id
_entity.type
_entity.pdbx_description
1 polymer ?
#
loop_
_entity_poly.entity_id
_entity_poly.type
_entity_poly.pdbx_seq_one_letter_code
_entity_poly.pdbx_strand_id
1 'polypeptide(L)'
;RAAEAEAKRRRRENPAIRAAEAEKRRRRREDPAVRAAETEARRVSRRTQVFDRQFRDNPFGYSCSVCNRVWFKKDLTALPKWCHPTLRPAFPEADLTSFHLCASCKQSVLQGHVPHLSTTNGNNCPLPQESNVPT
;
A
#
# COMPACT_ATOMS: atom_id res chain seq x y z
N ARG A 1 30.16 41.15 13.01
CA ARG A 1 29.71 40.01 12.18
C ARG A 1 30.85 39.04 11.83
N ALA A 2 32.00 39.48 11.30
CA ALA A 2 33.13 38.58 10.97
C ALA A 2 33.75 37.86 12.19
N ALA A 3 34.00 38.60 13.28
CA ALA A 3 34.57 38.04 14.52
C ALA A 3 33.67 36.98 15.19
N GLU A 4 32.35 37.15 15.11
CA GLU A 4 31.37 36.20 15.65
C GLU A 4 31.32 34.91 14.82
N ALA A 5 31.40 35.03 13.48
CA ALA A 5 31.50 33.89 12.58
C ALA A 5 32.81 33.10 12.80
N GLU A 6 33.92 33.80 13.08
CA GLU A 6 35.20 33.17 13.39
C GLU A 6 35.21 32.50 14.78
N ALA A 7 34.64 33.13 15.80
CA ALA A 7 34.47 32.51 17.12
C ALA A 7 33.60 31.24 17.04
N LYS A 8 32.54 31.26 16.23
CA LYS A 8 31.67 30.09 15.98
C LYS A 8 32.41 28.98 15.23
N ARG A 9 33.31 29.32 14.30
CA ARG A 9 34.20 28.35 13.63
C ARG A 9 35.18 27.73 14.62
N ARG A 10 35.92 28.53 15.39
CA ARG A 10 36.86 28.05 16.42
C ARG A 10 36.19 27.15 17.46
N ARG A 11 34.96 27.47 17.91
CA ARG A 11 34.17 26.62 18.81
C ARG A 11 33.81 25.27 18.16
N ARG A 12 33.48 25.26 16.87
CA ARG A 12 33.15 24.04 16.12
C ARG A 12 34.38 23.19 15.79
N GLU A 13 35.56 23.78 15.72
CA GLU A 13 36.83 23.09 15.48
C GLU A 13 37.44 22.55 16.76
N ASN A 14 37.03 23.09 17.92
CA ASN A 14 37.51 22.62 19.21
C ASN A 14 37.06 21.16 19.49
N PRO A 15 38.00 20.21 19.63
CA PRO A 15 37.68 18.80 19.80
C PRO A 15 37.01 18.49 21.14
N ALA A 16 37.32 19.24 22.20
CA ALA A 16 36.67 19.05 23.51
C ALA A 16 35.19 19.46 23.47
N ILE A 17 34.87 20.53 22.75
CA ILE A 17 33.48 20.96 22.55
C ILE A 17 32.71 19.93 21.70
N ARG A 18 33.34 19.40 20.63
CA ARG A 18 32.74 18.32 19.83
C ARG A 18 32.49 17.07 20.67
N ALA A 19 33.45 16.67 21.49
CA ALA A 19 33.32 15.50 22.37
C ALA A 19 32.19 15.68 23.39
N ALA A 20 32.10 16.86 24.03
CA ALA A 20 31.03 17.17 24.97
C ALA A 20 29.63 17.22 24.30
N GLU A 21 29.52 17.79 23.10
CA GLU A 21 28.26 17.79 22.34
C GLU A 21 27.87 16.38 21.87
N ALA A 22 28.84 15.55 21.48
CA ALA A 22 28.62 14.15 21.14
C ALA A 22 28.15 13.33 22.35
N GLU A 23 28.77 13.51 23.52
CA GLU A 23 28.37 12.85 24.76
C GLU A 23 26.99 13.31 25.23
N LYS A 24 26.67 14.60 25.12
CA LYS A 24 25.31 15.11 25.38
C LYS A 24 24.27 14.50 24.45
N ARG A 25 24.61 14.36 23.16
CA ARG A 25 23.74 13.67 22.18
C ARG A 25 23.57 12.20 22.51
N ARG A 26 24.63 11.54 22.99
CA ARG A 26 24.60 10.14 23.43
C ARG A 26 23.68 9.98 24.64
N ARG A 27 23.86 10.78 25.70
CA ARG A 27 22.99 10.77 26.88
C ARG A 27 21.53 11.01 26.54
N ARG A 28 21.24 11.96 25.65
CA ARG A 28 19.87 12.19 25.16
C ARG A 28 19.29 10.97 24.43
N ARG A 29 20.11 10.20 23.71
CA ARG A 29 19.66 8.96 23.05
C ARG A 29 19.52 7.81 24.04
N GLU A 30 20.27 7.81 25.13
CA GLU A 30 20.15 6.80 26.19
C GLU A 30 18.95 7.08 27.12
N ASP A 31 18.44 8.32 27.13
CA ASP A 31 17.21 8.70 27.82
C ASP A 31 16.01 7.83 27.37
N PRO A 32 15.41 7.05 28.29
CA PRO A 32 14.28 6.17 27.97
C PRO A 32 13.07 6.90 27.40
N ALA A 33 12.77 8.13 27.84
CA ALA A 33 11.64 8.90 27.35
C ALA A 33 11.85 9.35 25.90
N VAL A 34 13.09 9.74 25.55
CA VAL A 34 13.45 10.08 24.16
C VAL A 34 13.36 8.85 23.27
N ARG A 35 13.85 7.70 23.74
CA ARG A 35 13.77 6.43 22.99
C ARG A 35 12.33 6.00 22.75
N ALA A 36 11.48 6.08 23.78
CA ALA A 36 10.05 5.79 23.65
C ALA A 36 9.40 6.71 22.61
N ALA A 37 9.61 8.03 22.71
CA ALA A 37 9.08 9.00 21.75
C ALA A 37 9.56 8.74 20.31
N GLU A 38 10.84 8.43 20.09
CA GLU A 38 11.36 8.07 18.76
C GLU A 38 10.74 6.78 18.22
N THR A 39 10.55 5.77 19.06
CA THR A 39 9.89 4.52 18.63
C THR A 39 8.43 4.75 18.25
N GLU A 40 7.71 5.58 19.00
CA GLU A 40 6.33 5.92 18.67
C GLU A 40 6.24 6.77 17.40
N ALA A 41 7.12 7.76 17.23
CA ALA A 41 7.22 8.54 16.00
C ALA A 41 7.48 7.65 14.78
N ARG A 42 8.36 6.64 14.91
CA ARG A 42 8.59 5.64 13.86
C ARG A 42 7.35 4.78 13.59
N ARG A 43 6.60 4.39 14.62
CA ARG A 43 5.34 3.64 14.46
C ARG A 43 4.30 4.45 13.71
N VAL A 44 4.09 5.71 14.08
CA VAL A 44 3.17 6.63 13.40
C VAL A 44 3.58 6.87 11.95
N SER A 45 4.87 7.12 11.70
CA SER A 45 5.40 7.28 10.33
C SER A 45 5.18 6.01 9.48
N ARG A 46 5.37 4.82 10.07
CA ARG A 46 5.10 3.57 9.35
C ARG A 46 3.61 3.40 9.05
N ARG A 47 2.72 3.75 9.98
CA ARG A 47 1.26 3.66 9.77
C ARG A 47 0.80 4.59 8.65
N THR A 48 1.30 5.81 8.61
CA THR A 48 0.99 6.77 7.53
C THR A 48 1.50 6.27 6.18
N GLN A 49 2.72 5.74 6.10
CA GLN A 49 3.23 5.11 4.87
C GLN A 49 2.38 3.92 4.40
N VAL A 50 1.88 3.08 5.32
CA VAL A 50 1.00 1.96 4.97
C VAL A 50 -0.32 2.48 4.39
N PHE A 51 -0.90 3.51 5.01
CA PHE A 51 -2.12 4.15 4.50
C PHE A 51 -1.89 4.74 3.09
N ASP A 52 -0.81 5.51 2.91
CA ASP A 52 -0.47 6.12 1.63
C ASP A 52 -0.31 5.05 0.55
N ARG A 53 0.46 3.99 0.83
CA ARG A 53 0.66 2.89 -0.12
C ARG A 53 -0.64 2.20 -0.54
N GLN A 54 -1.60 2.08 0.39
CA GLN A 54 -2.82 1.30 0.22
C GLN A 54 -3.96 2.10 -0.40
N PHE A 55 -4.02 3.41 -0.14
CA PHE A 55 -5.16 4.26 -0.54
C PHE A 55 -4.79 5.44 -1.43
N ARG A 56 -3.58 6.00 -1.31
CA ARG A 56 -3.12 7.12 -2.17
C ARG A 56 -2.37 6.59 -3.40
N ASP A 57 -1.43 5.69 -3.21
CA ASP A 57 -0.56 5.14 -4.27
C ASP A 57 -1.16 3.89 -4.94
N ASN A 58 -2.43 3.61 -4.68
CA ASN A 58 -3.14 2.46 -5.18
C ASN A 58 -4.46 2.97 -5.76
N PRO A 59 -4.57 3.13 -7.08
CA PRO A 59 -5.76 3.72 -7.66
C PRO A 59 -6.96 2.78 -7.49
N PHE A 60 -8.09 3.35 -7.07
CA PHE A 60 -9.39 2.68 -6.99
C PHE A 60 -10.08 2.66 -8.36
N GLY A 61 -11.06 1.79 -8.55
CA GLY A 61 -11.88 1.76 -9.78
C GLY A 61 -11.61 0.58 -10.72
N TYR A 62 -10.80 -0.41 -10.31
CA TYR A 62 -10.47 -1.55 -11.16
C TYR A 62 -11.43 -2.71 -10.87
N SER A 63 -12.03 -3.31 -11.90
CA SER A 63 -12.97 -4.40 -11.72
C SER A 63 -12.29 -5.78 -11.74
N CYS A 64 -12.81 -6.70 -10.94
CA CYS A 64 -12.48 -8.12 -11.04
C CYS A 64 -13.12 -8.71 -12.31
N SER A 65 -12.35 -9.37 -13.17
CA SER A 65 -12.83 -9.93 -14.44
C SER A 65 -13.90 -11.02 -14.28
N VAL A 66 -14.03 -11.63 -13.10
CA VAL A 66 -15.00 -12.70 -12.86
C VAL A 66 -16.29 -12.19 -12.20
N CYS A 67 -16.19 -11.44 -11.11
CA CYS A 67 -17.37 -10.97 -10.34
C CYS A 67 -17.76 -9.51 -10.61
N ASN A 68 -17.01 -8.80 -11.46
CA ASN A 68 -17.22 -7.40 -11.84
C ASN A 68 -17.31 -6.38 -10.67
N ARG A 69 -16.94 -6.79 -9.45
CA ARG A 69 -16.83 -5.87 -8.30
C ARG A 69 -15.59 -5.00 -8.44
N VAL A 70 -15.69 -3.78 -7.96
CA VAL A 70 -14.63 -2.76 -8.01
C VAL A 70 -13.68 -2.92 -6.82
N TRP A 71 -12.39 -2.81 -7.10
CA TRP A 71 -11.26 -2.96 -6.18
C TRP A 71 -10.19 -1.93 -6.47
N PHE A 72 -9.21 -1.84 -5.58
CA PHE A 72 -7.97 -1.18 -5.89
C PHE A 72 -7.08 -2.03 -6.79
N LYS A 73 -6.26 -1.40 -7.62
CA LYS A 73 -5.40 -2.09 -8.59
C LYS A 73 -4.52 -3.17 -7.95
N LYS A 74 -3.90 -2.89 -6.79
CA LYS A 74 -3.00 -3.83 -6.10
C LYS A 74 -3.73 -4.99 -5.41
N ASP A 75 -5.06 -4.90 -5.25
CA ASP A 75 -5.86 -5.96 -4.62
C ASP A 75 -6.29 -7.02 -5.64
N LEU A 76 -6.11 -6.74 -6.94
CA LEU A 76 -6.35 -7.68 -8.01
C LEU A 76 -5.06 -8.43 -8.37
N THR A 77 -5.17 -9.74 -8.54
CA THR A 77 -4.07 -10.59 -9.01
C THR A 77 -4.36 -11.09 -10.42
N ALA A 78 -3.34 -11.09 -11.29
CA ALA A 78 -3.44 -11.75 -12.59
C ALA A 78 -3.80 -13.23 -12.43
N LEU A 79 -4.67 -13.73 -13.31
CA LEU A 79 -5.06 -15.13 -13.36
C LEU A 79 -3.84 -16.01 -13.73
N PRO A 80 -3.50 -17.03 -12.92
CA PRO A 80 -2.46 -17.98 -13.30
C PRO A 80 -2.88 -18.80 -14.53
N LYS A 81 -1.97 -18.99 -15.49
CA LYS A 81 -2.24 -19.71 -16.75
C LYS A 81 -2.80 -21.12 -16.55
N TRP A 82 -2.32 -21.84 -15.54
CA TRP A 82 -2.76 -23.20 -15.24
C TRP A 82 -4.21 -23.28 -14.72
N CYS A 83 -4.78 -22.17 -14.26
CA CYS A 83 -6.18 -22.07 -13.88
C CYS A 83 -7.13 -21.74 -15.05
N HIS A 84 -6.59 -21.47 -16.26
CA HIS A 84 -7.42 -21.15 -17.42
C HIS A 84 -8.48 -22.22 -17.74
N PRO A 85 -8.18 -23.54 -17.66
CA PRO A 85 -9.18 -24.57 -17.93
C PRO A 85 -10.39 -24.52 -17.00
N THR A 86 -10.24 -24.03 -15.76
CA THR A 86 -11.34 -23.89 -14.79
C THR A 86 -12.34 -22.81 -15.21
N LEU A 87 -11.85 -21.70 -15.79
CA LEU A 87 -12.69 -20.57 -16.19
C LEU A 87 -13.14 -20.64 -17.64
N ARG A 88 -12.44 -21.38 -18.51
CA ARG A 88 -12.78 -21.48 -19.94
C ARG A 88 -14.22 -21.92 -20.20
N PRO A 89 -14.82 -22.90 -19.49
CA PRO A 89 -16.22 -23.26 -19.69
C PRO A 89 -17.20 -22.13 -19.39
N ALA A 90 -16.89 -21.29 -18.40
CA ALA A 90 -17.74 -20.16 -18.00
C ALA A 90 -17.49 -18.91 -18.87
N PHE A 91 -16.28 -18.73 -19.38
CA PHE A 91 -15.86 -17.58 -20.19
C PHE A 91 -15.21 -18.07 -21.50
N PRO A 92 -15.99 -18.61 -22.46
CA PRO A 92 -15.44 -19.25 -23.65
C PRO A 92 -14.67 -18.29 -24.57
N GLU A 93 -15.28 -17.13 -24.87
CA GLU A 93 -14.74 -16.12 -25.80
C GLU A 93 -13.78 -15.12 -25.15
N ALA A 94 -13.59 -15.19 -23.83
CA ALA A 94 -12.80 -14.19 -23.13
C ALA A 94 -11.30 -14.48 -23.21
N ASP A 95 -10.49 -13.41 -23.28
CA ASP A 95 -9.04 -13.52 -23.14
C ASP A 95 -8.64 -13.64 -21.66
N LEU A 96 -8.50 -14.89 -21.22
CA LEU A 96 -8.09 -15.24 -19.85
C LEU A 96 -6.70 -14.72 -19.47
N THR A 97 -5.83 -14.35 -20.42
CA THR A 97 -4.51 -13.79 -20.10
C THR A 97 -4.58 -12.38 -19.51
N SER A 98 -5.66 -11.65 -19.82
CA SER A 98 -5.92 -10.30 -19.32
C SER A 98 -6.69 -10.29 -17.98
N PHE A 99 -7.07 -11.46 -17.47
CA PHE A 99 -7.95 -11.54 -16.30
C PHE A 99 -7.25 -11.13 -15.02
N HIS A 100 -7.92 -10.26 -14.27
CA HIS A 100 -7.50 -9.77 -12.96
C HIS A 100 -8.57 -10.15 -11.93
N LEU A 101 -8.19 -10.91 -10.92
CA LEU A 101 -9.09 -11.51 -9.94
C LEU A 101 -8.93 -10.86 -8.57
N CYS A 102 -10.05 -10.61 -7.89
CA CYS A 102 -10.02 -10.32 -6.46
C CYS A 102 -9.65 -11.56 -5.65
N ALA A 103 -9.27 -11.38 -4.38
CA ALA A 103 -8.82 -12.45 -3.50
C ALA A 103 -9.81 -13.63 -3.42
N SER A 104 -11.11 -13.37 -3.30
CA SER A 104 -12.14 -14.41 -3.21
C SER A 104 -12.28 -15.21 -4.51
N CYS A 105 -12.35 -14.54 -5.66
CA CYS A 105 -12.43 -15.22 -6.95
C CYS A 105 -11.17 -16.04 -7.22
N LYS A 106 -10.00 -15.50 -6.90
CA LYS A 106 -8.73 -16.22 -6.98
C LYS A 106 -8.77 -17.49 -6.16
N GLN A 107 -9.21 -17.43 -4.91
CA GLN A 107 -9.27 -18.60 -4.03
C GLN A 107 -10.17 -19.71 -4.60
N SER A 108 -11.37 -19.39 -5.09
CA SER A 108 -12.26 -20.40 -5.69
C SER A 108 -11.67 -21.01 -6.96
N VAL A 109 -11.03 -20.20 -7.80
CA VAL A 109 -10.41 -20.67 -9.05
C VAL A 109 -9.21 -21.57 -8.78
N LEU A 110 -8.41 -21.24 -7.76
CA LEU A 110 -7.31 -22.11 -7.30
C LEU A 110 -7.81 -23.47 -6.78
N GLN A 111 -9.05 -23.53 -6.28
CA GLN A 111 -9.71 -24.77 -5.87
C GLN A 111 -10.36 -25.52 -7.06
N GLY A 112 -10.24 -25.02 -8.28
CA GLY A 112 -10.81 -25.65 -9.46
C GLY A 112 -12.30 -25.37 -9.68
N HIS A 113 -12.85 -24.35 -9.00
CA HIS A 113 -14.26 -23.98 -9.13
C HIS A 113 -14.46 -22.59 -9.72
N VAL A 114 -15.53 -22.44 -10.50
CA VAL A 114 -16.02 -21.12 -10.92
C VAL A 114 -16.61 -20.42 -9.68
N PRO A 115 -16.16 -19.20 -9.33
CA PRO A 115 -16.65 -18.51 -8.14
C PRO A 115 -18.18 -18.34 -8.17
N HIS A 116 -18.86 -18.55 -7.04
CA HIS A 116 -20.32 -18.37 -6.96
C HIS A 116 -20.75 -16.97 -7.43
N LEU A 117 -20.01 -15.94 -7.00
CA LEU A 117 -20.25 -14.54 -7.37
C LEU A 117 -19.80 -14.19 -8.79
N SER A 118 -19.49 -15.18 -9.63
CA SER A 118 -19.20 -14.94 -11.05
C SER A 118 -20.39 -14.28 -11.75
N THR A 119 -20.11 -13.34 -12.63
CA THR A 119 -21.09 -12.71 -13.53
C THR A 119 -21.80 -13.74 -14.40
N THR A 120 -21.12 -14.83 -14.76
CA THR A 120 -21.69 -15.97 -15.49
C THR A 120 -22.80 -16.69 -14.72
N ASN A 121 -22.86 -16.50 -13.41
CA ASN A 121 -23.91 -17.05 -12.55
C ASN A 121 -25.04 -16.02 -12.31
N GLY A 122 -25.11 -14.95 -13.10
CA GLY A 122 -26.10 -13.87 -12.95
C GLY A 122 -25.78 -12.85 -11.86
N ASN A 123 -24.64 -12.98 -11.17
CA ASN A 123 -24.21 -12.06 -10.11
C ASN A 123 -23.54 -10.81 -10.70
N ASN A 124 -24.34 -9.95 -11.32
CA ASN A 124 -23.88 -8.66 -11.82
C ASN A 124 -23.88 -7.62 -10.69
N CYS A 125 -22.75 -6.94 -10.50
CA CYS A 125 -22.72 -5.74 -9.69
C CYS A 125 -23.55 -4.66 -10.41
N PRO A 126 -24.61 -4.10 -9.78
CA PRO A 126 -25.37 -3.04 -10.42
C PRO A 126 -24.44 -1.85 -10.67
N LEU A 127 -24.42 -1.37 -11.91
CA LEU A 127 -23.78 -0.09 -12.22
C LEU A 127 -24.60 1.04 -11.58
N PRO A 128 -23.96 2.12 -11.08
CA PRO A 128 -24.69 3.28 -10.59
C PRO A 128 -25.59 3.80 -11.71
N GLN A 129 -26.87 4.07 -11.40
CA GLN A 129 -27.75 4.74 -12.35
C GLN A 129 -27.30 6.20 -12.49
N GLU A 130 -27.14 6.66 -13.73
CA GLU A 130 -26.68 8.02 -14.12
C GLU A 130 -27.50 9.14 -13.46
N SER A 131 -28.69 8.85 -12.94
CA SER A 131 -29.60 9.81 -12.32
C SER A 131 -29.16 10.33 -10.94
N ASN A 132 -28.12 9.76 -10.33
CA ASN A 132 -27.71 10.07 -8.95
C ASN A 132 -26.35 10.78 -8.84
N VAL A 133 -25.77 11.25 -9.95
CA VAL A 133 -24.54 12.06 -9.93
C VAL A 133 -24.93 13.54 -9.98
N PRO A 134 -24.70 14.33 -8.90
CA PRO A 134 -24.94 15.76 -8.94
C PRO A 134 -24.06 16.40 -10.03
N THR A 135 -24.68 17.24 -10.87
CA THR A 135 -24.02 18.00 -11.95
C THR A 135 -23.02 19.00 -11.41
#